data_AF-A0A0A9Y265-F1
#
_entry.id   AF-A0A0A9Y265-F1
#
_cell.length_a   1.000
_cell.length_b   1.000
_cell.length_c   1.000
_cell.angle_alpha   90.00
_cell.angle_beta   90.00
_cell.angle_gamma   90.00
#
_symmetry.space_group_name_H-M   'P 1'
#
loop_
_entity.id
_entity.type
_entity.pdbx_description
1 polymer ?
#
loop_
_entity_poly.entity_id
_entity_poly.type
_entity_poly.pdbx_seq_one_letter_code
_entity_poly.pdbx_strand_id
1 'polypeptide(L)'
;PREGNRYDGIYKVVKYYPEYGQSGYKVWRYLLRRDDPTPAPWTKEGKARIASLGLEMQFPDSYEHSTKTKDAKPKAKGKKVSKAKRPREDDDDIEEETKKIKISYSLAEDVMKAISA
;
A
#
# COMPACT_ATOMS: atom_id res chain seq x y z
N PRO A 1 -1.83 -0.11 3.75
CA PRO A 1 -2.93 0.54 2.99
C PRO A 1 -3.81 -0.57 2.41
N ARG A 2 -5.05 -0.27 1.97
CA ARG A 2 -5.88 -1.33 1.36
C ARG A 2 -5.29 -1.82 0.04
N GLU A 3 -4.75 -0.89 -0.74
CA GLU A 3 -4.17 -1.10 -2.06
C GLU A 3 -2.86 -0.29 -2.17
N GLY A 4 -1.99 -0.69 -3.09
CA GLY A 4 -0.77 0.04 -3.42
C GLY A 4 0.21 0.25 -2.26
N ASN A 5 1.02 1.29 -2.39
CA ASN A 5 2.04 1.68 -1.42
C ASN A 5 1.66 3.04 -0.80
N ARG A 6 2.02 3.23 0.48
CA ARG A 6 1.78 4.49 1.19
C ARG A 6 2.98 4.82 2.04
N TYR A 7 3.48 6.05 1.88
CA TYR A 7 4.51 6.59 2.75
C TYR A 7 3.91 6.98 4.11
N ASP A 8 4.38 6.34 5.19
CA ASP A 8 3.82 6.48 6.55
C ASP A 8 4.65 7.41 7.47
N GLY A 9 5.66 8.06 6.91
CA GLY A 9 6.55 9.00 7.60
C GLY A 9 7.87 8.40 8.08
N ILE A 10 8.59 9.17 8.88
CA ILE A 10 9.93 8.86 9.37
C ILE A 10 9.90 8.00 10.64
N TYR A 11 10.80 7.03 10.70
CA TYR A 11 11.00 6.13 11.84
C TYR A 11 12.48 6.08 12.23
N LYS A 12 12.74 5.77 13.50
CA LYS A 12 14.08 5.53 14.04
C LYS A 12 14.22 4.10 14.56
N VAL A 13 15.41 3.54 14.43
CA VAL A 13 15.76 2.24 15.01
C VAL A 13 16.02 2.43 16.51
N VAL A 14 15.22 1.75 17.34
CA VAL A 14 15.34 1.80 18.80
C VAL A 14 16.27 0.71 19.32
N LYS A 15 16.18 -0.49 18.73
CA LYS A 15 17.05 -1.63 19.06
C LYS A 15 17.21 -2.53 17.84
N TYR A 16 18.33 -3.25 17.80
CA TYR A 16 18.60 -4.31 16.84
C TYR A 16 19.19 -5.52 17.57
N TYR A 17 18.82 -6.73 17.16
CA TYR A 17 19.29 -7.97 17.80
C TYR A 17 19.12 -9.18 16.88
N PRO A 18 19.98 -10.21 17.00
CA PRO A 18 19.82 -11.45 16.28
C PRO A 18 18.76 -12.36 16.93
N GLU A 19 17.96 -13.06 16.13
CA GLU A 19 16.96 -14.05 16.58
C GLU A 19 16.91 -15.20 15.56
N TYR A 20 16.55 -16.43 15.97
CA TYR A 20 16.26 -17.50 15.01
C TYR A 20 14.86 -17.31 14.41
N GLY A 21 14.78 -17.16 13.09
CA GLY A 21 13.52 -17.01 12.37
C GLY A 21 12.74 -18.34 12.29
N GLN A 22 11.51 -18.27 11.80
CA GLN A 22 10.67 -19.47 11.60
C GLN A 22 11.29 -20.49 10.63
N SER A 23 12.18 -20.04 9.75
CA SER A 23 12.95 -20.90 8.83
C SER A 23 14.12 -21.64 9.51
N GLY A 24 14.40 -21.39 10.79
CA GLY A 24 15.51 -21.99 11.53
C GLY A 24 16.86 -21.29 11.33
N TYR A 25 16.92 -20.20 10.54
CA TYR A 25 18.14 -19.41 10.32
C TYR A 25 18.18 -18.17 11.19
N LYS A 26 19.38 -17.69 11.52
CA LYS A 26 19.59 -16.43 12.25
C LYS A 26 19.15 -15.25 11.37
N VAL A 27 18.26 -14.42 11.89
CA VAL A 27 17.79 -13.17 11.28
C VAL A 27 18.09 -11.98 12.19
N TRP A 28 18.34 -10.80 11.62
CA TRP A 28 18.49 -9.56 12.38
C TRP A 28 17.14 -8.84 12.45
N ARG A 29 16.67 -8.59 13.66
CA ARG A 29 15.43 -7.86 13.90
C ARG A 29 15.73 -6.43 14.32
N TYR A 30 14.88 -5.52 13.89
CA TYR A 30 14.94 -4.11 14.20
C TYR A 30 13.60 -3.68 14.81
N LEU A 31 13.64 -3.00 15.95
CA LEU A 31 12.46 -2.31 16.49
C LEU A 31 12.47 -0.88 16.00
N LEU A 32 11.45 -0.50 15.24
CA LEU A 32 11.28 0.86 14.75
C LEU A 32 10.23 1.59 15.59
N ARG A 33 10.49 2.87 15.88
CA ARG A 33 9.52 3.78 16.50
C ARG A 33 9.35 5.00 15.61
N ARG A 34 8.11 5.45 15.46
CA ARG A 34 7.77 6.62 14.66
C ARG A 34 8.32 7.87 15.33
N ASP A 35 8.98 8.73 14.56
CA ASP A 35 9.51 10.02 15.00
C ASP A 35 9.35 11.03 13.87
N ASP A 36 8.10 11.46 13.67
CA ASP A 36 7.69 12.31 12.57
C ASP A 36 6.63 13.29 13.08
N PRO A 37 6.81 14.62 12.85
CA PRO A 37 5.86 15.64 13.31
C PRO A 37 4.51 15.57 12.60
N THR A 38 4.47 14.99 11.40
CA THR A 38 3.21 14.82 10.67
C THR A 38 2.35 13.73 11.30
N PRO A 39 1.02 13.89 11.34
CA PRO A 39 0.16 12.88 11.93
C PRO A 39 0.16 11.58 11.10
N ALA A 40 0.18 10.43 11.77
CA ALA A 40 0.24 9.15 11.07
C ALA A 40 -1.04 8.92 10.22
N PRO A 41 -0.95 8.33 9.01
CA PRO A 41 -2.07 8.28 8.06
C PRO A 41 -3.34 7.56 8.55
N TRP A 42 -3.24 6.69 9.55
CA TRP A 42 -4.38 5.97 10.11
C TRP A 42 -5.09 6.72 11.25
N THR A 43 -4.50 7.80 11.76
CA THR A 43 -5.10 8.66 12.80
C THR A 43 -6.20 9.55 12.23
N LYS A 44 -7.05 10.12 13.09
CA LYS A 44 -8.10 11.07 12.66
C LYS A 44 -7.50 12.31 11.97
N GLU A 45 -6.46 12.88 12.56
CA GLU A 45 -5.73 14.03 12.03
C GLU A 45 -5.03 13.70 10.71
N GLY A 46 -4.40 12.53 10.61
CA GLY A 46 -3.77 12.06 9.38
C GLY A 46 -4.77 11.93 8.22
N LYS A 47 -5.95 11.37 8.49
CA LYS A 47 -7.03 11.27 7.50
C LYS A 47 -7.55 12.64 7.06
N ALA A 48 -7.72 13.58 8.00
CA ALA A 48 -8.14 14.94 7.69
C ALA A 48 -7.09 15.66 6.82
N ARG A 49 -5.80 15.49 7.14
CA ARG A 49 -4.70 16.05 6.37
C ARG A 49 -4.64 15.50 4.94
N ILE A 50 -4.78 14.18 4.78
CA ILE A 50 -4.84 13.52 3.46
C ILE A 50 -5.98 14.09 2.62
N ALA A 51 -7.17 14.24 3.22
CA ALA A 51 -8.32 14.83 2.53
C ALA A 51 -8.07 16.30 2.16
N SER A 52 -7.48 17.11 3.05
CA SER A 52 -7.17 18.52 2.79
C SER A 52 -6.15 18.73 1.67
N LEU A 53 -5.23 17.77 1.48
CA LEU A 53 -4.19 17.82 0.46
C LEU A 53 -4.62 17.15 -0.86
N GLY A 54 -5.81 16.52 -0.91
CA GLY A 54 -6.28 15.82 -2.11
C GLY A 54 -5.38 14.67 -2.55
N LEU A 55 -4.75 13.95 -1.60
CA LEU A 55 -3.83 12.87 -1.93
C LEU A 55 -4.60 11.61 -2.34
N GLU A 56 -4.39 11.17 -3.58
CA GLU A 56 -5.02 9.99 -4.16
C GLU A 56 -4.00 8.95 -4.62
N MET A 57 -4.47 7.73 -4.88
CA MET A 57 -3.64 6.65 -5.43
C MET A 57 -3.04 7.08 -6.76
N GLN A 58 -1.71 7.10 -6.84
CA GLN A 58 -1.00 7.43 -8.07
C GLN A 58 -0.76 6.17 -8.87
N PHE A 59 -1.07 6.23 -10.17
CA PHE A 59 -0.83 5.16 -11.12
C PHE A 59 0.17 5.64 -12.18
N PRO A 60 1.01 4.76 -12.74
CA PRO A 60 1.82 5.11 -13.90
C PRO A 60 0.95 5.48 -15.09
N ASP A 61 1.42 6.42 -15.93
CA ASP A 61 0.66 6.92 -17.09
C ASP A 61 0.22 5.83 -18.07
N SER A 62 0.99 4.74 -18.17
CA SER A 62 0.69 3.61 -19.05
C SER A 62 -0.28 2.59 -18.45
N TYR A 63 -0.80 2.84 -17.25
CA TYR A 63 -1.66 1.90 -16.54
C TYR A 63 -3.13 2.15 -16.91
N GLU A 64 -3.71 1.26 -17.70
CA GLU A 64 -5.12 1.33 -18.10
C GLU A 64 -6.01 0.72 -17.00
N HIS A 65 -6.64 1.57 -16.19
CA HIS A 65 -7.62 1.14 -15.20
C HIS A 65 -9.03 1.12 -15.79
N SER A 66 -9.67 -0.05 -15.82
CA SER A 66 -11.13 -0.11 -15.98
C SER A 66 -11.79 0.46 -14.72
N THR A 67 -12.24 1.70 -14.79
CA THR A 67 -12.91 2.41 -13.70
C THR A 67 -14.30 1.81 -13.45
N LYS A 68 -14.38 0.66 -12.77
CA LYS A 68 -15.64 0.22 -12.15
C LYS A 68 -15.77 0.90 -10.81
N THR A 69 -16.35 2.10 -10.84
CA THR A 69 -16.89 2.78 -9.67
C THR A 69 -17.70 1.78 -8.82
N LYS A 70 -17.31 1.61 -7.57
CA LYS A 70 -18.16 0.97 -6.55
C LYS A 70 -18.65 2.07 -5.62
N ASP A 71 -19.58 2.86 -6.14
CA ASP A 71 -20.44 3.74 -5.36
C ASP A 71 -21.12 2.95 -4.23
N ALA A 72 -21.04 3.47 -3.01
CA ALA A 72 -21.64 2.86 -1.84
C ALA A 72 -23.02 3.47 -1.54
N LYS A 73 -24.06 2.65 -1.83
CA LYS A 73 -25.40 2.50 -1.18
C LYS A 73 -26.56 3.45 -1.55
N PRO A 74 -27.86 3.10 -1.29
CA PRO A 74 -28.46 1.82 -0.83
C PRO A 74 -29.84 1.39 -1.46
N LYS A 75 -30.35 0.21 -1.02
CA LYS A 75 -31.76 -0.34 -1.04
C LYS A 75 -32.16 -1.17 -2.29
N ALA A 76 -32.96 -2.24 -2.25
CA ALA A 76 -33.56 -3.10 -1.22
C ALA A 76 -34.21 -4.35 -1.89
N LYS A 77 -34.34 -5.44 -1.10
CA LYS A 77 -35.32 -6.57 -1.16
C LYS A 77 -35.33 -7.58 -2.34
N GLY A 78 -35.22 -8.86 -1.97
CA GLY A 78 -35.91 -9.99 -2.66
C GLY A 78 -35.25 -11.38 -2.50
N LYS A 79 -35.92 -12.29 -1.75
CA LYS A 79 -35.92 -13.79 -1.74
C LYS A 79 -35.00 -14.56 -2.74
N LYS A 80 -34.51 -15.80 -2.53
CA LYS A 80 -34.32 -16.84 -1.47
C LYS A 80 -33.90 -18.12 -2.26
N VAL A 81 -33.09 -19.03 -1.66
CA VAL A 81 -32.83 -20.46 -2.07
C VAL A 81 -31.85 -20.62 -3.27
N SER A 82 -30.85 -21.52 -3.38
CA SER A 82 -30.45 -22.79 -2.72
C SER A 82 -28.94 -23.08 -2.89
N LYS A 83 -28.36 -23.69 -1.86
CA LYS A 83 -27.28 -24.70 -1.81
C LYS A 83 -26.82 -25.32 -3.14
N ALA A 84 -25.53 -25.21 -3.50
CA ALA A 84 -24.63 -26.32 -3.86
C ALA A 84 -23.26 -25.88 -4.45
N LYS A 85 -22.19 -26.50 -3.92
CA LYS A 85 -20.94 -26.97 -4.56
C LYS A 85 -20.02 -25.96 -5.29
N ARG A 86 -18.83 -25.79 -4.70
CA ARG A 86 -17.60 -25.33 -5.35
C ARG A 86 -17.08 -26.42 -6.32
N PRO A 87 -16.59 -26.04 -7.51
CA PRO A 87 -15.46 -26.71 -8.13
C PRO A 87 -14.21 -25.81 -8.08
N ARG A 88 -13.09 -26.42 -7.71
CA ARG A 88 -11.74 -26.00 -8.11
C ARG A 88 -11.50 -26.51 -9.54
N GLU A 89 -10.60 -25.84 -10.26
CA GLU A 89 -9.95 -26.16 -11.56
C GLU A 89 -9.85 -24.81 -12.33
N ASP A 90 -8.73 -24.31 -12.86
CA ASP A 90 -7.41 -24.87 -13.16
C ASP A 90 -6.34 -23.74 -13.16
N ASP A 91 -5.08 -24.13 -12.96
CA ASP A 91 -3.87 -23.30 -13.14
C ASP A 91 -3.66 -23.05 -14.65
N ASP A 92 -3.93 -21.82 -15.11
CA ASP A 92 -3.45 -21.32 -16.41
C ASP A 92 -2.14 -20.54 -16.19
N ASP A 93 -1.03 -21.18 -16.57
CA ASP A 93 0.31 -20.59 -16.68
C ASP A 93 0.30 -19.46 -17.73
N ILE A 94 0.26 -18.21 -17.27
CA ILE A 94 0.45 -17.03 -18.12
C ILE A 94 1.90 -16.56 -17.93
N GLU A 95 2.76 -16.85 -18.90
CA GLU A 95 4.09 -16.25 -19.03
C GLU A 95 3.94 -14.74 -19.31
N GLU A 96 3.91 -13.91 -18.27
CA GLU A 96 4.05 -12.46 -18.42
C GLU A 96 5.53 -12.08 -18.64
N GLU A 97 5.87 -11.72 -19.88
CA GLU A 97 7.10 -10.99 -20.19
C GLU A 97 7.12 -9.63 -19.46
N THR A 98 7.74 -9.59 -18.29
CA THR A 98 7.89 -8.35 -17.52
C THR A 98 8.94 -7.43 -18.15
N LYS A 99 8.52 -6.56 -19.08
CA LYS A 99 9.37 -5.45 -19.54
C LYS A 99 9.69 -4.53 -18.36
N LYS A 100 10.94 -4.51 -17.94
CA LYS A 100 11.43 -3.65 -16.85
C LYS A 100 11.30 -2.17 -17.23
N ILE A 101 10.25 -1.52 -16.75
CA ILE A 101 10.06 -0.07 -16.88
C ILE A 101 10.97 0.64 -15.86
N LYS A 102 11.90 1.47 -16.33
CA LYS A 102 12.73 2.31 -15.48
C LYS A 102 11.95 3.56 -15.11
N ILE A 103 11.33 3.56 -13.93
CA ILE A 103 10.61 4.72 -13.39
C ILE A 103 11.63 5.68 -12.77
N SER A 104 11.71 6.91 -13.29
CA SER A 104 12.48 8.00 -12.67
C SER A 104 11.54 8.97 -11.98
N TYR A 105 11.75 9.22 -10.69
CA TYR A 105 11.00 10.24 -9.94
C TYR A 105 11.88 11.48 -9.74
N SER A 106 11.32 12.67 -9.99
CA SER A 106 11.89 13.94 -9.54
C SER A 106 11.30 14.30 -8.18
N LEU A 107 12.16 14.64 -7.22
CA LEU A 107 11.74 15.16 -5.93
C LEU A 107 11.43 16.66 -6.07
N ALA A 108 10.45 17.14 -5.29
CA ALA A 108 10.15 18.57 -5.22
C ALA A 108 11.37 19.36 -4.71
N GLU A 109 11.52 20.61 -5.16
CA GLU A 109 12.72 21.43 -4.93
C GLU A 109 13.01 21.68 -3.45
N ASP A 110 11.95 21.81 -2.65
CA ASP A 110 12.02 21.96 -1.20
C ASP A 110 12.60 20.71 -0.51
N VAL A 111 12.22 19.51 -0.99
CA VAL A 111 12.75 18.23 -0.50
C VAL A 111 14.21 18.05 -0.93
N MET A 112 14.57 18.39 -2.18
CA MET A 112 15.95 18.36 -2.65
C MET A 112 16.86 19.28 -1.82
N LYS A 113 16.38 20.48 -1.51
CA LYS A 113 17.11 21.46 -0.69
C LYS A 113 17.36 20.95 0.72
N ALA A 114 16.37 20.30 1.33
CA ALA A 114 16.50 19.72 2.68
C ALA A 114 17.46 18.53 2.76
N ILE A 115 17.71 17.82 1.65
CA ILE A 115 18.64 16.68 1.59
C ILE A 115 20.06 17.15 1.25
N SER A 116 20.21 18.27 0.54
CA SER A 116 21.51 18.83 0.14
C SER A 116 22.22 19.66 1.22
N ALA A 117 21.56 19.95 2.34
CA ALA A 117 22.09 20.73 3.47
C ALA A 117 22.62 19.83 4.58
#